data_AF-A0A392RXB3-F1
#
_entry.id   AF-A0A392RXB3-F1
#
_cell.length_a   1.000
_cell.length_b   1.000
_cell.length_c   1.000
_cell.angle_alpha   90.00
_cell.angle_beta   90.00
_cell.angle_gamma   90.00
#
_symmetry.space_group_name_H-M   'P 1'
#
loop_
_entity.id
_entity.type
_entity.pdbx_description
1 polymer ?
#
loop_
_entity_poly.entity_id
_entity_poly.type
_entity_poly.pdbx_seq_one_letter_code
_entity_poly.pdbx_strand_id
1 'polypeptide(L)'
;IHVTGELAIFRCGDERWTLIPSISEFPYTDVCVFNGRPIAVDIDIFGEIVAVRPDLSLDLVVEHGMYGGKKKVLVESDGELLLVSSGHLSYDCDDSVLDADGEGIYDGAVQFDVFRLDE
;
A
#
# COMPACT_ATOMS: atom_id res chain seq x y z
N ILE A 1 10.06 4.84 -5.48
CA ILE A 1 10.37 4.60 -4.05
C ILE A 1 11.84 4.24 -3.98
N HIS A 2 12.61 4.93 -3.13
CA HIS A 2 14.04 4.67 -2.94
C HIS A 2 14.26 3.33 -2.21
N VAL A 3 15.46 2.74 -2.29
CA VAL A 3 15.77 1.45 -1.66
C VAL A 3 15.63 1.47 -0.13
N THR A 4 15.68 2.66 0.49
CA THR A 4 15.42 2.87 1.93
C THR A 4 13.93 2.86 2.28
N GLY A 5 13.04 2.85 1.29
CA GLY A 5 11.60 3.02 1.48
C GLY A 5 11.12 4.46 1.45
N GLU A 6 12.01 5.44 1.32
CA GLU A 6 11.66 6.86 1.23
C GLU A 6 11.09 7.23 -0.16
N LEU A 7 10.30 8.30 -0.21
CA LEU A 7 9.84 8.87 -1.46
C LEU A 7 10.97 9.67 -2.12
N ALA A 8 11.08 9.54 -3.43
CA ALA A 8 12.02 10.30 -4.24
C ALA A 8 11.27 10.80 -5.48
N ILE A 9 11.54 12.05 -5.85
CA ILE A 9 10.94 12.67 -7.03
C ILE A 9 12.02 13.17 -7.98
N PHE A 10 11.73 13.06 -9.26
CA PHE A 10 12.50 13.66 -10.33
C PHE A 10 11.53 14.42 -11.24
N ARG A 11 11.68 15.74 -11.30
CA ARG A 11 10.84 16.60 -12.15
C ARG A 11 11.54 16.84 -13.47
N CYS A 12 10.75 17.15 -14.50
CA CYS A 12 11.31 17.56 -15.78
C CYS A 12 12.13 18.84 -15.60
N GLY A 13 13.42 18.78 -15.91
CA GLY A 13 14.37 19.87 -15.70
C GLY A 13 15.23 19.74 -14.44
N ASP A 14 14.95 18.76 -13.57
CA ASP A 14 15.84 18.45 -12.46
C ASP A 14 17.12 17.78 -12.97
N GLU A 15 18.25 18.09 -12.34
CA GLU A 15 19.52 17.42 -12.61
C GLU A 15 19.70 16.14 -11.78
N ARG A 16 18.93 16.01 -10.68
CA ARG A 16 19.07 14.94 -9.69
C ARG A 16 17.73 14.58 -9.07
N TRP A 17 17.63 13.36 -8.53
CA TRP A 17 16.52 12.96 -7.67
C TRP A 17 16.56 13.74 -6.35
N THR A 18 15.39 14.17 -5.89
CA THR A 18 15.20 14.78 -4.58
C THR A 18 14.50 13.79 -3.67
N LEU A 19 15.11 13.47 -2.52
CA LEU A 19 14.44 12.70 -1.47
C LEU A 19 13.42 13.59 -0.76
N ILE A 20 12.25 13.03 -0.50
CA ILE A 20 11.18 13.69 0.26
C ILE A 20 11.25 13.12 1.68
N PRO A 21 11.50 13.95 2.71
CA PRO A 21 11.52 13.49 4.09
C PRO A 21 10.20 12.81 4.46
N SER A 22 10.28 11.57 4.94
CA SER A 22 9.10 10.82 5.37
C SER A 22 8.55 11.38 6.68
N ILE A 23 7.22 11.33 6.84
CA ILE A 23 6.55 11.47 8.13
C ILE A 23 6.29 10.11 8.80
N SER A 24 6.16 9.04 8.01
CA SER A 24 6.03 7.67 8.50
C SER A 24 7.38 7.10 8.94
N GLU A 25 7.36 6.32 10.03
CA GLU A 25 8.49 5.50 10.50
C GLU A 25 8.71 4.24 9.62
N PHE A 26 7.75 3.93 8.73
CA PHE A 26 7.74 2.73 7.91
C PHE A 26 8.02 3.04 6.43
N PRO A 27 8.59 2.08 5.68
CA PRO A 27 8.87 2.28 4.26
C PRO A 27 7.57 2.36 3.44
N TYR A 28 7.53 3.26 2.47
CA TYR A 28 6.47 3.29 1.46
C TYR A 28 6.56 2.06 0.56
N THR A 29 5.41 1.49 0.20
CA THR A 29 5.33 0.28 -0.62
C THR A 29 4.73 0.51 -1.99
N ASP A 30 3.89 1.54 -2.13
CA ASP A 30 3.23 1.87 -3.38
C ASP A 30 3.01 3.37 -3.55
N VAL A 31 2.83 3.81 -4.80
CA VAL A 31 2.50 5.18 -5.17
C VAL A 31 1.50 5.20 -6.33
N CYS A 32 0.44 6.00 -6.21
CA CYS A 32 -0.55 6.24 -7.24
C CYS A 32 -0.70 7.74 -7.49
N VAL A 33 -1.16 8.15 -8.67
CA VAL A 33 -1.53 9.56 -8.93
C VAL A 33 -3.05 9.67 -8.80
N PHE A 34 -3.51 10.56 -7.92
CA PHE A 34 -4.93 10.85 -7.72
C PHE A 34 -5.15 12.36 -7.73
N ASN A 35 -6.12 12.84 -8.52
CA ASN A 35 -6.39 14.27 -8.67
C ASN A 35 -5.13 15.11 -8.96
N GLY A 36 -4.22 14.57 -9.77
CA GLY A 36 -2.96 15.21 -10.15
C GLY A 36 -1.88 15.25 -9.06
N ARG A 37 -2.10 14.59 -7.92
CA ARG A 37 -1.14 14.51 -6.81
C ARG A 37 -0.63 13.07 -6.64
N PRO A 38 0.68 12.87 -6.43
CA PRO A 38 1.19 11.57 -6.00
C PRO A 38 0.71 11.26 -4.58
N ILE A 39 0.12 10.09 -4.41
CA ILE A 39 -0.32 9.52 -3.14
C ILE A 39 0.52 8.27 -2.87
N ALA A 40 1.02 8.11 -1.65
CA ALA A 40 1.82 6.96 -1.25
C ALA A 40 1.25 6.31 0.01
N VAL A 41 1.49 5.01 0.18
CA VAL A 41 1.09 4.24 1.35
C VAL A 41 2.28 3.48 1.93
N ASP A 42 2.40 3.47 3.26
CA ASP A 42 3.42 2.70 3.97
C ASP A 42 3.05 1.21 4.16
N ILE A 43 4.02 0.42 4.60
CA ILE A 43 3.83 -1.01 4.87
C ILE A 43 3.10 -1.29 6.18
N ASP A 44 2.99 -0.32 7.08
CA ASP A 44 2.47 -0.57 8.43
C ASP A 44 1.02 -1.02 8.37
N ILE A 45 0.55 -1.81 9.34
CA ILE A 45 -0.82 -2.33 9.34
C ILE A 45 -1.87 -1.21 9.40
N PHE A 46 -1.56 -0.08 10.06
CA PHE A 46 -2.41 1.10 10.11
C PHE A 46 -2.34 1.94 8.83
N GLY A 47 -1.31 1.72 8.01
CA GLY A 47 -1.16 2.23 6.65
C GLY A 47 -1.27 3.75 6.57
N GLU A 48 -0.22 4.49 6.92
CA GLU A 48 -0.25 5.94 6.69
C GLU A 48 -0.28 6.21 5.19
N ILE A 49 -1.29 6.97 4.77
CA ILE A 49 -1.45 7.37 3.37
C ILE A 49 -1.17 8.87 3.27
N VAL A 50 -0.21 9.22 2.43
CA VAL A 50 0.27 10.60 2.30
C VAL A 50 0.16 11.10 0.87
N ALA A 51 -0.18 12.38 0.71
CA ALA A 51 -0.19 13.06 -0.57
C ALA A 51 0.99 14.04 -0.68
N VAL A 52 1.79 13.89 -1.72
CA VAL A 52 2.91 14.79 -2.00
C VAL A 52 2.38 16.12 -2.54
N ARG A 53 2.77 17.22 -1.91
CA ARG A 53 2.48 18.59 -2.36
C ARG A 53 3.49 19.07 -3.41
N PRO A 54 3.16 20.12 -4.18
CA PRO A 54 4.10 20.72 -5.14
C PRO A 54 5.39 21.28 -4.51
N ASP A 55 5.38 21.61 -3.21
CA ASP A 55 6.55 22.05 -2.44
C ASP A 55 7.31 20.89 -1.78
N LEU A 56 6.93 19.64 -2.06
CA LEU A 56 7.48 18.41 -1.48
C LEU A 56 7.11 18.17 -0.01
N SER A 57 6.22 18.96 0.57
CA SER A 57 5.61 18.59 1.85
C SER A 57 4.64 17.43 1.69
N LEU A 58 4.39 16.69 2.77
CA LEU A 58 3.47 15.56 2.81
C LEU A 58 2.21 15.96 3.56
N ASP A 59 1.05 15.71 2.96
CA ASP A 59 -0.25 15.79 3.64
C ASP A 59 -0.70 14.41 4.03
N LEU A 60 -1.12 14.23 5.28
CA LEU A 60 -1.79 13.02 5.69
C LEU A 60 -3.19 12.97 5.06
N VAL A 61 -3.44 11.94 4.25
CA VAL A 61 -4.74 11.70 3.59
C VAL A 61 -5.63 10.89 4.51
N VAL A 62 -5.07 9.85 5.13
CA VAL A 62 -5.73 9.07 6.18
C VAL A 62 -4.75 8.83 7.32
N GLU A 63 -5.16 9.18 8.53
CA GLU A 63 -4.32 9.11 9.74
C GLU A 63 -4.23 7.68 10.29
N HIS A 64 -5.34 6.93 10.29
CA HIS A 64 -5.35 5.55 10.77
C HIS A 64 -6.47 4.74 10.09
N GLY A 65 -6.11 3.63 9.45
CA GLY A 65 -7.07 2.59 9.09
C GLY A 65 -6.49 1.20 9.28
N MET A 66 -7.25 0.29 9.90
CA MET A 66 -6.79 -1.10 10.05
C MET A 66 -6.95 -1.84 8.73
N TYR A 67 -6.01 -1.64 7.81
CA TYR A 67 -6.13 -2.12 6.44
C TYR A 67 -5.68 -3.57 6.22
N GLY A 68 -5.20 -4.24 7.27
CA GLY A 68 -4.81 -5.65 7.23
C GLY A 68 -3.86 -6.01 6.07
N GLY A 69 -3.71 -7.31 5.79
CA GLY A 69 -3.01 -7.81 4.60
C GLY A 69 -1.49 -7.65 4.60
N LYS A 70 -0.82 -8.42 3.72
CA LYS A 70 0.64 -8.39 3.55
C LYS A 70 1.09 -7.36 2.50
N LYS A 71 0.19 -6.99 1.60
CA LYS A 71 0.48 -6.11 0.48
C LYS A 71 -0.69 -5.16 0.29
N LYS A 72 -0.35 -3.88 0.11
CA LYS A 72 -1.28 -2.78 -0.11
C LYS A 72 -0.96 -2.15 -1.45
N VAL A 73 -1.99 -1.80 -2.20
CA VAL A 73 -1.87 -1.16 -3.51
C VAL A 73 -2.88 -0.02 -3.59
N LEU A 74 -2.42 1.14 -4.03
CA LEU A 74 -3.28 2.30 -4.29
C LEU A 74 -3.77 2.24 -5.73
N VAL A 75 -5.08 2.43 -5.92
CA VAL A 75 -5.72 2.39 -7.23
C VAL A 75 -6.63 3.61 -7.36
N GLU A 76 -6.50 4.34 -8.47
CA GLU A 76 -7.53 5.28 -8.92
C GLU A 76 -8.49 4.53 -9.84
N SER A 77 -9.78 4.58 -9.54
CA SER A 77 -10.82 3.95 -10.33
C SER A 77 -12.07 4.82 -10.34
N ASP A 78 -12.55 5.20 -11.51
CA ASP A 78 -13.75 6.01 -11.71
C ASP A 78 -13.78 7.31 -10.89
N GLY A 79 -12.61 7.94 -10.68
CA GLY A 79 -12.47 9.16 -9.90
C GLY A 79 -12.43 8.97 -8.39
N GLU A 80 -12.45 7.73 -7.91
CA GLU A 80 -12.29 7.36 -6.50
C GLU A 80 -10.87 6.87 -6.21
N LEU A 81 -10.39 7.10 -4.99
CA LEU A 81 -9.12 6.58 -4.51
C LEU A 81 -9.36 5.35 -3.64
N LEU A 82 -8.86 4.21 -4.08
CA LEU A 82 -9.04 2.91 -3.42
C LEU A 82 -7.72 2.38 -2.87
N LEU A 83 -7.77 1.79 -1.68
CA LEU A 83 -6.73 0.93 -1.15
C LEU A 83 -7.16 -0.52 -1.31
N VAL A 84 -6.38 -1.28 -2.08
CA VAL A 84 -6.57 -2.72 -2.21
C VAL A 84 -5.54 -3.41 -1.32
N SER A 85 -6.02 -4.09 -0.28
CA SER A 85 -5.21 -4.91 0.60
C SER A 85 -5.38 -6.38 0.26
N SER A 86 -4.28 -7.10 0.08
CA SER A 86 -4.33 -8.55 -0.17
C SER A 86 -3.89 -9.35 1.05
N GLY A 87 -4.75 -10.26 1.48
CA GLY A 87 -4.48 -11.28 2.50
C GLY A 87 -4.55 -12.69 1.92
N HIS A 88 -4.10 -13.66 2.70
CA HIS A 88 -4.42 -15.06 2.43
C HIS A 88 -5.65 -15.41 3.24
N LEU A 89 -6.65 -16.04 2.63
CA LEU A 89 -7.64 -16.78 3.41
C LEU A 89 -6.86 -17.92 4.07
N SER A 90 -6.60 -17.85 5.37
CA SER A 90 -6.54 -19.09 6.12
C SER A 90 -7.98 -19.56 6.15
N TYR A 91 -8.32 -20.56 5.34
CA TYR A 91 -9.48 -21.36 5.71
C TYR A 91 -9.21 -21.79 7.16
N ASP A 92 -10.11 -21.47 8.09
CA ASP A 92 -10.21 -22.21 9.35
C ASP A 92 -10.61 -23.64 8.97
N CYS A 93 -9.72 -24.38 8.32
CA CYS A 93 -9.82 -25.81 8.22
C CYS A 93 -9.35 -26.34 9.57
N ASP A 94 -10.28 -26.35 10.52
CA ASP A 94 -10.33 -27.40 11.53
C ASP A 94 -10.62 -28.74 10.82
N ASP A 95 -9.71 -29.17 9.95
CA ASP A 95 -9.45 -30.57 9.68
C ASP A 95 -8.15 -30.69 8.88
N SER A 96 -7.18 -31.36 9.47
CA SER A 96 -5.96 -31.80 8.82
C SER A 96 -6.31 -32.85 7.75
N VAL A 97 -6.79 -32.42 6.58
CA VAL A 97 -6.83 -33.29 5.41
C VAL A 97 -5.48 -33.18 4.74
N LEU A 98 -4.56 -34.03 5.20
CA LEU A 98 -3.30 -34.30 4.53
C LEU A 98 -3.62 -35.12 3.28
N ASP A 99 -3.15 -34.68 2.11
CA ASP A 99 -3.07 -35.58 0.96
C ASP A 99 -2.08 -36.73 1.26
N ALA A 100 -2.22 -37.85 0.54
CA ALA A 100 -1.53 -39.11 0.82
C ALA A 100 0.02 -39.02 0.75
N ASP A 101 0.55 -37.90 0.29
CA ASP A 101 1.95 -37.51 0.12
C ASP A 101 2.46 -36.52 1.19
N GLY A 102 1.61 -36.04 2.10
CA GLY A 102 2.04 -35.27 3.28
C GLY A 102 2.47 -33.83 3.01
N GLU A 103 2.18 -33.28 1.82
CA GLU A 103 2.26 -31.84 1.58
C GLU A 103 0.93 -31.18 1.94
N GLY A 104 0.98 -30.20 2.83
CA GLY A 104 -0.21 -29.44 3.23
C GLY A 104 -0.74 -28.62 2.06
N ILE A 105 -2.06 -28.68 1.84
CA ILE A 105 -2.78 -27.79 0.93
C ILE A 105 -2.68 -26.36 1.48
N TYR A 106 -1.64 -25.61 1.10
CA TYR A 106 -1.60 -24.15 1.20
C TYR A 106 -2.35 -23.50 0.01
N ASP A 107 -3.41 -24.14 -0.50
CA ASP A 107 -4.15 -23.70 -1.68
C ASP A 107 -5.22 -22.71 -1.23
N GLY A 108 -5.17 -21.41 -1.54
CA GLY A 108 -4.55 -20.76 -2.69
C GLY A 108 -5.36 -19.52 -3.11
N ALA A 109 -6.44 -19.20 -2.37
CA ALA A 109 -7.28 -18.03 -2.61
C ALA A 109 -6.73 -16.79 -1.90
N VAL A 110 -6.36 -15.80 -2.71
CA VAL A 110 -6.03 -14.44 -2.23
C VAL A 110 -7.33 -13.69 -1.98
N GLN A 111 -7.53 -13.23 -0.75
CA GLN A 111 -8.60 -12.28 -0.43
C GLN A 111 -8.10 -10.88 -0.73
N PHE A 112 -8.95 -10.07 -1.36
CA PHE A 112 -8.74 -8.65 -1.51
C PHE A 112 -9.81 -7.89 -0.73
N ASP A 113 -9.37 -7.03 0.18
CA ASP A 113 -10.22 -6.05 0.83
C ASP A 113 -9.99 -4.69 0.15
N VAL A 114 -11.08 -4.01 -0.20
CA VAL A 114 -11.03 -2.74 -0.92
C VAL A 114 -11.63 -1.66 -0.02
N PHE A 115 -10.84 -0.62 0.24
CA PHE A 115 -11.22 0.51 1.08
C PHE A 115 -11.24 1.78 0.24
N ARG A 116 -12.31 2.56 0.33
CA ARG A 116 -12.37 3.88 -0.26
C ARG A 116 -11.69 4.89 0.68
N LEU A 117 -10.82 5.74 0.15
CA LEU A 117 -9.96 6.64 0.93
C LEU A 117 -10.35 8.13 0.84
N ASP A 118 -11.32 8.47 -0.02
CA ASP A 118 -11.78 9.83 -0.30
C ASP A 118 -13.12 10.20 0.40
N GLU A 119 -13.49 9.48 1.46
CA GLU A 119 -14.62 9.82 2.35
C GLU A 119 -14.22 10.68 3.56
#